data_AF-A0A6L9ZHD7-F1
#
_entry.id   AF-A0A6L9ZHD7-F1
#
_cell.length_a   1.000
_cell.length_b   1.000
_cell.length_c   1.000
_cell.angle_alpha   90.00
_cell.angle_beta   90.00
_cell.angle_gamma   90.00
#
_symmetry.space_group_name_H-M   'P 1'
#
loop_
_entity.id
_entity.type
_entity.pdbx_description
1 polymer ?
#
loop_
_entity_poly.entity_id
_entity_poly.type
_entity_poly.pdbx_seq_one_letter_code
_entity_poly.pdbx_strand_id
1 'polypeptide(L)'
;MTVLAGFYVSGALYFFAIWFQAFQKDTNLSPEQIRLSWIVLTIATLFWPIVAPIANLEKSSRKKDTLDQEQEVDGNQRAISPELSRT
;
A
#
# COMPACT_ATOMS: atom_id res chain seq x y z
N MET A 1 -13.55 29.65 -8.40
CA MET A 1 -12.59 29.28 -7.33
C MET A 1 -13.17 28.33 -6.29
N THR A 2 -14.47 28.39 -5.98
CA THR A 2 -15.13 27.52 -4.97
C THR A 2 -15.32 26.07 -5.40
N VAL A 3 -15.61 25.80 -6.68
CA VAL A 3 -15.79 24.43 -7.20
C VAL A 3 -14.52 23.60 -7.05
N LEU A 4 -13.36 24.17 -7.40
CA LEU A 4 -12.06 23.51 -7.27
C LEU A 4 -11.70 23.23 -5.80
N ALA A 5 -11.98 24.18 -4.91
CA ALA A 5 -11.83 23.99 -3.47
C ALA A 5 -12.74 22.87 -2.95
N GLY A 6 -13.99 22.79 -3.44
CA GLY A 6 -14.92 21.72 -3.11
C GLY A 6 -14.42 20.32 -3.52
N PHE A 7 -13.86 20.19 -4.73
CA PHE A 7 -13.22 18.93 -5.15
C PHE A 7 -12.01 18.58 -4.29
N TYR A 8 -11.18 19.57 -3.96
CA TYR A 8 -10.00 19.35 -3.13
C TYR A 8 -10.36 18.87 -1.71
N VAL A 9 -11.34 19.51 -1.08
CA VAL A 9 -11.84 19.13 0.24
C VAL A 9 -12.51 17.75 0.20
N SER A 10 -13.31 17.47 -0.84
CA SER A 10 -13.98 16.17 -0.98
C SER A 10 -12.96 15.03 -1.14
N GLY A 11 -11.91 15.24 -1.92
CA GLY A 11 -10.80 14.29 -2.05
C GLY A 11 -10.08 14.09 -0.71
N ALA A 12 -9.72 15.18 -0.03
CA ALA A 12 -9.08 15.11 1.29
C ALA A 12 -9.93 14.32 2.31
N LEU A 13 -11.24 14.58 2.38
CA LEU A 13 -12.16 13.85 3.27
C LEU A 13 -12.25 12.37 2.92
N TYR A 14 -12.30 12.02 1.63
CA TYR A 14 -12.35 10.64 1.16
C TYR A 14 -11.08 9.86 1.56
N PHE A 15 -9.90 10.40 1.27
CA PHE A 15 -8.62 9.77 1.63
C PHE A 15 -8.43 9.70 3.15
N PHE A 16 -8.79 10.77 3.86
CA PHE A 16 -8.79 10.78 5.32
C PHE A 16 -9.66 9.66 5.89
N ALA A 17 -10.89 9.48 5.39
CA ALA A 17 -11.79 8.43 5.87
C ALA A 17 -11.22 7.03 5.67
N ILE A 18 -10.61 6.75 4.51
CA ILE A 18 -9.99 5.46 4.21
C ILE A 18 -8.83 5.17 5.16
N TRP A 19 -7.90 6.12 5.29
CA TRP A 19 -6.72 5.93 6.15
C TRP A 19 -7.08 5.93 7.63
N PHE A 20 -8.07 6.72 8.04
CA PHE A 20 -8.58 6.71 9.40
C PHE A 20 -9.26 5.37 9.74
N GLN A 21 -10.00 4.78 8.79
CA GLN A 21 -10.60 3.46 8.98
C GLN A 21 -9.53 2.37 9.05
N ALA A 22 -8.45 2.48 8.28
CA ALA A 22 -7.29 1.59 8.40
C ALA A 22 -6.61 1.75 9.77
N PHE A 23 -6.42 2.99 10.22
CA PHE A 23 -5.84 3.30 11.52
C PHE A 23 -6.67 2.77 12.69
N GLN A 24 -8.01 2.84 12.62
CA GLN A 24 -8.88 2.27 13.65
C GLN A 24 -8.77 0.75 13.78
N LYS A 25 -8.49 0.05 12.67
CA LYS A 25 -8.32 -1.42 12.68
C LYS A 25 -7.04 -1.84 13.39
N ASP A 26 -6.01 -1.01 13.40
CA ASP A 26 -4.79 -1.22 14.18
C ASP A 26 -4.98 -0.74 15.62
N THR A 27 -5.82 -1.45 16.39
CA THR A 27 -6.17 -1.07 17.79
C THR A 27 -5.13 -1.51 18.83
N ASN A 28 -4.03 -2.15 18.43
CA ASN A 28 -2.97 -2.66 19.34
C ASN A 28 -1.67 -1.83 19.32
N LEU A 29 -1.80 -0.52 19.08
CA LEU A 29 -0.63 0.36 18.93
C LEU A 29 -0.20 0.96 20.28
N SER A 30 1.13 1.00 20.49
CA SER A 30 1.76 1.74 21.58
C SER A 30 1.43 3.25 21.49
N PRO A 31 1.40 4.00 22.60
CA PRO A 31 1.15 5.45 22.58
C PRO A 31 2.00 6.24 21.59
N GLU A 32 3.25 5.83 21.37
CA GLU A 32 4.14 6.47 20.39
C GLU A 32 3.70 6.22 18.94
N GLN A 33 3.25 5.00 18.64
CA GLN A 33 2.75 4.62 17.32
C GLN A 33 1.43 5.32 17.00
N ILE A 34 0.58 5.54 18.01
CA ILE A 34 -0.64 6.34 17.87
C ILE A 34 -0.30 7.78 17.48
N ARG A 35 0.71 8.37 18.12
CA ARG A 35 1.16 9.74 17.81
C ARG A 35 1.74 9.83 16.40
N LEU A 36 2.59 8.89 16.01
CA LEU A 36 3.14 8.82 14.66
C LEU A 36 2.05 8.64 13.60
N SER A 37 1.07 7.77 13.86
CA SER A 37 -0.02 7.53 12.93
C SER A 37 -0.92 8.75 12.73
N TRP A 38 -1.17 9.54 13.78
CA TRP A 38 -1.87 10.83 13.64
C TRP A 38 -1.09 11.83 12.78
N ILE A 39 0.23 11.90 12.95
CA ILE A 39 1.10 12.75 12.12
C ILE A 39 1.03 12.30 10.66
N VAL A 40 1.18 10.98 10.42
CA VAL A 40 1.11 10.41 9.07
C VAL A 40 -0.26 10.65 8.45
N LEU A 41 -1.35 10.44 9.18
CA LEU A 41 -2.72 10.67 8.70
C LEU A 41 -2.94 12.14 8.28
N THR A 42 -2.40 13.08 9.07
CA THR A 42 -2.51 14.52 8.79
C THR A 42 -1.70 14.91 7.56
N ILE A 43 -0.44 14.48 7.48
CA ILE A 43 0.45 14.77 6.33
C ILE A 43 -0.12 14.12 5.07
N ALA A 44 -0.52 12.86 5.16
CA ALA A 44 -1.07 12.12 4.05
C ALA A 44 -2.32 12.81 3.48
N THR A 45 -3.19 13.31 4.36
CA THR A 45 -4.43 14.01 3.97
C THR A 45 -4.16 15.37 3.35
N LEU A 46 -3.20 16.13 3.88
CA LEU A 46 -2.84 17.43 3.35
C LEU A 46 -2.14 17.31 1.98
N PHE A 47 -1.31 16.29 1.82
CA PHE A 47 -0.57 16.00 0.60
C PHE A 47 -1.21 14.89 -0.25
N TRP A 48 -2.53 14.67 -0.12
CA TRP A 48 -3.26 13.64 -0.85
C TRP A 48 -3.02 13.62 -2.38
N PRO A 49 -2.89 14.76 -3.12
CA PRO A 49 -2.63 14.69 -4.55
C PRO A 49 -1.25 14.10 -4.91
N ILE A 50 -0.30 14.10 -3.97
CA ILE A 50 1.05 13.53 -4.13
C ILE A 50 1.10 12.12 -3.53
N VAL A 51 0.47 11.92 -2.37
CA VAL A 51 0.49 10.65 -1.64
C VAL A 51 -0.29 9.56 -2.39
N ALA A 52 -1.43 9.90 -2.99
CA ALA A 52 -2.25 8.96 -3.76
C ALA A 52 -1.50 8.33 -4.96
N PRO A 53 -0.83 9.08 -5.86
CA PRO A 53 -0.08 8.48 -6.95
C PRO A 53 1.11 7.65 -6.47
N ILE A 54 1.82 8.08 -5.43
CA ILE A 54 2.94 7.31 -4.85
C ILE A 54 2.44 5.98 -4.29
N ALA A 55 1.37 5.98 -3.50
CA ALA A 55 0.78 4.75 -2.95
C ALA A 55 0.32 3.78 -4.05
N ASN A 56 -0.19 4.32 -5.17
CA ASN A 56 -0.56 3.50 -6.33
C ASN A 56 0.68 2.89 -7.03
N LEU A 57 1.78 3.62 -7.10
CA LEU A 57 3.05 3.12 -7.65
C LEU A 57 3.64 2.02 -6.77
N GLU A 58 3.67 2.19 -5.46
CA GLU A 58 4.17 1.19 -4.52
C GLU A 58 3.37 -0.12 -4.60
N LYS A 59 2.04 -0.02 -4.66
CA LYS A 59 1.16 -1.20 -4.83
C LYS A 59 1.44 -1.94 -6.14
N SER A 60 1.79 -1.21 -7.20
CA SER A 60 2.13 -1.78 -8.51
C SER A 60 3.53 -2.40 -8.52
N SER A 61 4.47 -1.86 -7.76
CA SER A 61 5.82 -2.43 -7.60
C SER A 61 5.76 -3.78 -6.87
N ARG A 62 5.08 -3.84 -5.71
CA ARG A 62 4.96 -5.08 -4.92
C ARG A 62 4.30 -6.22 -5.69
N LYS A 63 3.38 -5.91 -6.62
CA LYS A 63 2.76 -6.92 -7.49
C LYS A 63 3.78 -7.56 -8.42
N LYS A 64 4.78 -6.82 -8.91
CA LYS A 64 5.83 -7.37 -9.78
C LYS A 64 6.76 -8.29 -8.99
N ASP A 65 7.22 -7.83 -7.83
CA ASP A 65 8.12 -8.61 -6.96
C ASP A 65 7.50 -9.96 -6.54
N THR A 66 6.18 -10.01 -6.35
CA THR A 66 5.47 -11.24 -6.00
C THR A 66 5.34 -12.19 -7.19
N LEU A 67 5.09 -11.64 -8.39
CA LEU A 67 4.98 -12.44 -9.62
C LEU A 67 6.33 -12.99 -10.07
N ASP A 68 7.40 -12.21 -9.91
CA ASP A 68 8.77 -12.64 -10.22
C ASP A 68 9.23 -13.77 -9.29
N GLN A 69 8.87 -13.72 -7.99
CA GLN A 69 9.16 -14.81 -7.04
C GLN A 69 8.36 -16.09 -7.31
N GLU A 70 7.08 -15.99 -7.68
CA GLU A 70 6.25 -17.17 -7.96
C GLU A 70 6.71 -17.88 -9.26
N GLN A 71 7.20 -17.11 -10.25
CA GLN A 71 7.72 -17.65 -11.50
C GLN A 71 9.13 -18.27 -11.36
N GLU A 72 10.00 -17.71 -10.51
CA GLU A 72 11.32 -18.31 -10.21
C GLU A 72 11.19 -19.64 -9.44
N VAL A 73 10.25 -19.72 -8.49
CA VAL A 73 10.01 -20.93 -7.67
C VAL A 73 9.37 -22.07 -8.48
N ASP A 74 8.43 -21.79 -9.38
CA ASP A 74 7.85 -22.82 -10.29
C ASP A 74 8.88 -23.28 -11.35
N GLY A 75 9.70 -22.36 -11.88
CA GLY A 75 10.77 -22.67 -12.82
C GLY A 75 11.84 -23.60 -12.22
N ASN A 76 12.26 -23.35 -10.99
CA ASN A 76 13.26 -24.17 -10.31
C ASN A 76 12.70 -25.56 -9.93
N GLN A 77 11.45 -25.66 -9.46
CA GLN A 77 10.83 -26.96 -9.14
C GLN A 77 10.63 -27.86 -10.37
N ARG A 78 10.26 -27.27 -11.52
CA ARG A 78 10.14 -28.02 -12.79
C ARG A 78 11.48 -28.42 -13.40
N ALA A 79 12.57 -27.72 -13.07
CA ALA A 79 13.91 -28.09 -13.52
C ALA A 79 14.52 -29.24 -12.69
N ILE A 80 14.17 -29.35 -11.41
CA ILE A 80 14.69 -30.41 -10.50
C ILE A 80 13.94 -31.75 -10.70
N SER A 81 12.64 -31.70 -11.04
CA SER A 81 11.82 -32.91 -11.20
C SER A 81 12.17 -33.86 -12.37
N PRO A 82 12.66 -33.42 -13.55
CA PRO A 82 13.06 -34.34 -14.62
C PRO A 82 14.42 -35.05 -14.38
N GLU A 83 15.25 -34.53 -13.48
CA GLU A 83 16.56 -35.13 -13.15
C GLU A 83 16.43 -36.28 -12.14
N LEU A 84 15.50 -36.20 -11.18
CA LEU A 84 15.36 -37.24 -10.15
C LEU A 84 14.67 -38.54 -10.63
N SER A 85 14.07 -38.52 -11.83
CA SER A 85 13.49 -39.73 -12.43
C SER A 85 14.49 -40.51 -13.29
N ARG A 86 15.74 -40.04 -13.41
CA ARG A 86 16.78 -40.63 -14.28
C ARG A 86 17.96 -41.27 -13.54
N THR A 87 17.98 -41.26 -12.21
CA THR A 87 18.99 -41.94 -11.37
C THR A 87 18.48 -43.22 -10.77
#